data_AF-A0AB73USM1-F1
#
_entry.id   AF-A0AB73USM1-F1
#
_cell.length_a   1.000
_cell.length_b   1.000
_cell.length_c   1.000
_cell.angle_alpha   90.00
_cell.angle_beta   90.00
_cell.angle_gamma   90.00
#
_symmetry.space_group_name_H-M   'P 1'
#
loop_
_entity.id
_entity.type
_entity.pdbx_description
1 polymer ?
#
loop_
_entity_poly.entity_id
_entity_poly.type
_entity_poly.pdbx_seq_one_letter_code
_entity_poly.pdbx_strand_id
1 'polypeptide(L)'
;MPQKVYKYKRTGTQKYFHLKEADIFVFTVLYYKRALTTRQITTLYSAFERRECSEASIFTKLDRYSQYGAILTKKIDKREDSITKRASFSLKEKTIEFLQKIGKLPPNVSKKRYSRVITLHTLCAREVFVRTLLAITKKTFSNEILNELDIRSYYLKNNMTIQETQLPLIPDEHISYHNKNIYIEMDMCKETNATLVGKVGKYVEYAQKTDENVTVVFVFYDKSMFLAEDAEPPYVRMKNLLFSMREYHEHLMNLPNLNMHICSLKEAGDIISDIILGIDDNQNFEQDILLPLSQRTVGDADWRYAFVETVQTFKEKIDGGLRRTYKRDKDAMQDFFFIFGNENDYRMIARLDDVVFSRREGDEGVPLVVIYPKRKKARDILLMDTYDNVLLLSLQNEDVTIEADEQIMARTANNVHPKRRKLVELY
;
A
#
# COMPACT_ATOMS: atom_id res chain seq x y z
N MET A 1 -23.50 19.24 12.12
CA MET A 1 -23.87 20.08 10.95
C MET A 1 -25.07 19.46 10.24
N PRO A 2 -26.07 20.24 9.80
CA PRO A 2 -27.23 19.69 9.08
C PRO A 2 -26.77 19.02 7.78
N GLN A 3 -27.20 17.77 7.56
CA GLN A 3 -26.82 17.01 6.37
C GLN A 3 -27.40 17.71 5.13
N LYS A 4 -26.52 18.19 4.25
CA LYS A 4 -26.93 18.76 2.97
C LYS A 4 -27.55 17.66 2.11
N VAL A 5 -28.78 17.90 1.67
CA VAL A 5 -29.55 16.98 0.83
C VAL A 5 -29.79 17.65 -0.51
N TYR A 6 -29.51 16.92 -1.59
CA TYR A 6 -29.68 17.38 -2.96
C TYR A 6 -30.87 16.68 -3.62
N LYS A 7 -31.64 17.43 -4.41
CA LYS A 7 -32.79 16.88 -5.12
C LYS A 7 -32.41 16.59 -6.58
N TYR A 8 -32.31 15.32 -6.93
CA TYR A 8 -32.17 14.90 -8.33
C TYR A 8 -33.55 14.69 -8.95
N LYS A 9 -33.84 15.42 -10.03
CA LYS A 9 -35.09 15.29 -10.80
C LYS A 9 -34.77 14.74 -12.19
N ARG A 10 -35.42 13.66 -12.58
CA ARG A 10 -35.30 13.13 -13.95
C ARG A 10 -36.05 14.04 -14.91
N THR A 11 -35.35 14.57 -15.91
CA THR A 11 -35.89 15.44 -16.95
C THR A 11 -37.05 14.75 -17.69
N GLY A 12 -38.15 15.48 -17.92
CA GLY A 12 -39.34 14.94 -18.59
C GLY A 12 -40.23 14.04 -17.72
N THR A 13 -39.96 13.90 -16.42
CA THR A 13 -40.82 13.14 -15.49
C THR A 13 -41.03 13.88 -14.17
N GLN A 14 -42.08 13.52 -13.42
CA GLN A 14 -42.25 13.96 -12.03
C GLN A 14 -41.41 13.16 -11.02
N LYS A 15 -40.67 12.14 -11.46
CA LYS A 15 -39.86 11.30 -10.56
C LYS A 15 -38.62 12.04 -10.08
N TYR A 16 -38.42 12.07 -8.77
CA TYR A 16 -37.23 12.62 -8.11
C TYR A 16 -36.80 11.73 -6.94
N PHE A 17 -35.56 11.89 -6.50
CA PHE A 17 -35.09 11.33 -5.23
C PHE A 17 -34.08 12.29 -4.58
N HIS A 18 -33.89 12.09 -3.28
CA HIS A 18 -32.96 12.86 -2.47
C HIS A 18 -31.61 12.14 -2.40
N LEU A 19 -30.54 12.91 -2.58
CA LEU A 19 -29.15 12.49 -2.50
C LEU A 19 -28.51 13.12 -1.27
N LYS A 20 -27.88 12.32 -0.42
CA LYS A 20 -27.03 12.76 0.67
C LYS A 20 -25.61 13.05 0.16
N GLU A 21 -24.77 13.70 0.97
CA GLU A 21 -23.36 13.92 0.64
C GLU A 21 -22.62 12.63 0.26
N ALA A 22 -22.88 11.51 0.95
CA ALA A 22 -22.29 10.22 0.59
C ALA A 22 -22.64 9.78 -0.84
N ASP A 23 -23.87 10.07 -1.30
CA ASP A 23 -24.30 9.73 -2.65
C ASP A 23 -23.61 10.61 -3.69
N ILE A 24 -23.44 11.90 -3.36
CA ILE A 24 -22.71 12.86 -4.20
C ILE A 24 -21.25 12.44 -4.32
N PHE A 25 -20.61 12.07 -3.22
CA PHE A 25 -19.24 11.56 -3.21
C PHE A 25 -19.10 10.32 -4.10
N VAL A 26 -19.95 9.31 -3.90
CA VAL A 26 -19.96 8.09 -4.71
C VAL A 26 -20.20 8.40 -6.19
N PHE A 27 -21.10 9.33 -6.51
CA PHE A 27 -21.35 9.73 -7.89
C PHE A 27 -20.14 10.45 -8.50
N THR A 28 -19.47 11.33 -7.77
CA THR A 28 -18.23 11.98 -8.22
C THR A 28 -17.12 10.94 -8.47
N VAL A 29 -16.94 9.97 -7.58
CA VAL A 29 -15.98 8.86 -7.80
C VAL A 29 -16.38 8.05 -9.04
N LEU A 30 -17.66 7.70 -9.19
CA LEU A 30 -18.18 6.99 -10.37
C LEU A 30 -17.96 7.77 -11.68
N TYR A 31 -17.99 9.10 -11.63
CA TYR A 31 -17.67 9.93 -12.79
C TYR A 31 -16.21 9.73 -13.20
N TYR A 32 -15.27 9.91 -12.28
CA TYR A 32 -13.83 9.83 -12.56
C TYR A 32 -13.38 8.41 -12.89
N LYS A 33 -13.87 7.43 -12.13
CA LYS A 33 -13.55 6.01 -12.34
C LYS A 33 -14.44 5.36 -13.39
N ARG A 34 -15.43 6.06 -13.97
CA ARG A 34 -16.34 5.63 -15.06
C ARG A 34 -17.29 4.48 -14.73
N ALA A 35 -16.82 3.42 -14.08
CA ALA A 35 -17.64 2.30 -13.66
C ALA A 35 -17.08 1.63 -12.41
N LEU A 36 -17.95 1.21 -11.49
CA LEU A 36 -17.58 0.45 -10.31
C LEU A 36 -18.57 -0.69 -10.07
N THR A 37 -18.10 -1.76 -9.45
CA THR A 37 -18.96 -2.87 -9.02
C THR A 37 -19.79 -2.49 -7.80
N THR A 38 -20.87 -3.22 -7.52
CA THR A 38 -21.64 -3.06 -6.28
C THR A 38 -20.75 -3.04 -5.04
N ARG A 39 -19.84 -4.01 -4.90
CA ARG A 39 -18.91 -4.11 -3.76
C ARG A 39 -18.02 -2.88 -3.61
N GLN A 40 -17.41 -2.43 -4.69
CA GLN A 40 -16.58 -1.22 -4.68
C GLN A 40 -17.38 0.00 -4.24
N ILE A 41 -18.62 0.14 -4.72
CA ILE A 41 -19.51 1.22 -4.30
C ILE A 41 -19.90 1.09 -2.83
N THR A 42 -20.19 -0.12 -2.35
CA THR A 42 -20.45 -0.41 -0.93
C THR A 42 -19.26 -0.01 -0.05
N THR A 43 -18.04 -0.30 -0.48
CA THR A 43 -16.82 0.10 0.23
C THR A 43 -16.66 1.63 0.25
N LEU A 44 -16.98 2.32 -0.85
CA LEU A 44 -16.98 3.80 -0.87
C LEU A 44 -18.01 4.40 0.10
N TYR A 45 -19.23 3.85 0.15
CA TYR A 45 -20.20 4.24 1.17
C TYR A 45 -19.68 3.97 2.58
N SER A 46 -19.04 2.81 2.79
CA SER A 46 -18.50 2.45 4.11
C SER A 46 -17.39 3.39 4.55
N ALA A 47 -16.51 3.79 3.63
CA ALA A 47 -15.45 4.76 3.86
C ALA A 47 -16.06 6.14 4.22
N PHE A 48 -16.98 6.63 3.40
CA PHE A 48 -17.57 7.96 3.62
C PHE A 48 -18.46 8.02 4.87
N GLU A 49 -19.28 7.00 5.12
CA GLU A 49 -20.17 6.95 6.29
C GLU A 49 -19.45 6.51 7.57
N ARG A 50 -18.18 6.08 7.48
CA ARG A 50 -17.34 5.58 8.60
C ARG A 50 -17.97 4.41 9.36
N ARG A 51 -18.75 3.59 8.66
CA ARG A 51 -19.39 2.39 9.20
C ARG A 51 -19.52 1.34 8.10
N GLU A 52 -19.58 0.08 8.48
CA GLU A 52 -19.77 -0.99 7.51
C GLU A 52 -21.18 -0.91 6.89
N CYS A 53 -21.23 -0.90 5.56
CA CYS A 53 -22.47 -0.88 4.79
C CYS A 53 -22.77 -2.27 4.22
N SER A 54 -24.04 -2.69 4.27
CA SER A 54 -24.48 -3.95 3.66
C SER A 54 -24.53 -3.85 2.13
N GLU A 55 -23.88 -4.79 1.42
CA GLU A 55 -23.89 -4.84 -0.05
C GLU A 55 -25.32 -4.98 -0.60
N ALA A 56 -26.20 -5.73 0.09
CA ALA A 56 -27.60 -5.89 -0.31
C ALA A 56 -28.38 -4.56 -0.25
N SER A 57 -28.20 -3.81 0.85
CA SER A 57 -28.84 -2.49 1.02
C SER A 57 -28.37 -1.49 -0.05
N ILE A 58 -27.06 -1.45 -0.29
CA ILE A 58 -26.47 -0.60 -1.32
C ILE A 58 -26.94 -1.02 -2.72
N PHE A 59 -27.06 -2.32 -3.00
CA PHE A 59 -27.59 -2.79 -4.27
C PHE A 59 -29.03 -2.31 -4.51
N THR A 60 -29.93 -2.44 -3.54
CA THR A 60 -31.31 -1.94 -3.65
C THR A 60 -31.35 -0.42 -3.91
N LYS A 61 -30.46 0.32 -3.26
CA LYS A 61 -30.31 1.78 -3.47
C LYS A 61 -29.83 2.10 -4.89
N LEU A 62 -28.83 1.39 -5.39
CA LEU A 62 -28.31 1.56 -6.75
C LEU A 62 -29.33 1.15 -7.82
N ASP A 63 -30.08 0.07 -7.60
CA ASP A 63 -31.15 -0.34 -8.50
C ASP A 63 -32.23 0.75 -8.62
N ARG A 64 -32.62 1.36 -7.49
CA ARG A 64 -33.52 2.53 -7.49
C ARG A 64 -32.94 3.69 -8.30
N TYR A 65 -31.67 4.05 -8.11
CA TYR A 65 -31.04 5.09 -8.93
C TYR A 65 -31.02 4.75 -10.42
N SER A 66 -30.89 3.47 -10.76
CA SER A 66 -30.93 2.98 -12.14
C SER A 66 -32.32 3.14 -12.77
N GLN A 67 -33.37 2.71 -12.05
CA GLN A 67 -34.78 2.85 -12.45
C GLN A 67 -35.17 4.33 -12.66
N TYR A 68 -34.63 5.22 -11.84
CA TYR A 68 -34.87 6.66 -11.93
C TYR A 68 -33.95 7.37 -12.93
N GLY A 69 -33.13 6.61 -13.66
CA GLY A 69 -32.32 7.11 -14.75
C GLY A 69 -31.14 7.98 -14.33
N ALA A 70 -30.61 7.78 -13.12
CA ALA A 70 -29.39 8.44 -12.68
C ALA A 70 -28.13 7.63 -13.01
N ILE A 71 -28.21 6.31 -12.86
CA ILE A 71 -27.10 5.40 -13.18
C ILE A 71 -27.54 4.34 -14.19
N LEU A 72 -26.56 3.70 -14.80
CA LEU A 72 -26.70 2.58 -15.70
C LEU A 72 -26.20 1.34 -14.99
N THR A 73 -27.02 0.30 -14.96
CA THR A 73 -26.60 -1.02 -14.48
C THR A 73 -26.23 -1.89 -15.67
N LYS A 74 -25.03 -2.44 -15.67
CA LYS A 74 -24.63 -3.52 -16.57
C LYS A 74 -24.37 -4.76 -15.73
N LYS A 75 -25.20 -5.79 -15.91
CA LYS A 75 -24.89 -7.12 -15.37
C LYS A 75 -23.64 -7.61 -16.07
N ILE A 76 -22.63 -7.98 -15.30
CA ILE A 76 -21.51 -8.75 -15.84
C ILE A 76 -21.84 -10.24 -15.62
N ASP A 77 -20.89 -11.15 -15.85
CA ASP A 77 -21.11 -12.58 -16.01
C ASP A 77 -21.89 -13.21 -14.82
N LYS A 78 -22.63 -14.27 -15.08
CA LYS A 78 -23.51 -14.94 -14.10
C LYS A 78 -22.92 -16.22 -13.52
N ARG A 79 -21.78 -16.73 -14.03
CA ARG A 79 -21.22 -17.98 -13.50
C ARG A 79 -20.82 -17.79 -12.04
N GLU A 80 -21.03 -18.83 -11.23
CA GLU A 80 -20.73 -18.77 -9.80
C GLU A 80 -19.24 -18.62 -9.50
N ASP A 81 -18.42 -19.18 -10.38
CA ASP A 81 -16.98 -19.08 -10.49
C ASP A 81 -16.51 -17.90 -11.35
N SER A 82 -17.42 -17.04 -11.82
CA SER A 82 -17.02 -15.90 -12.63
C SER A 82 -16.44 -14.77 -11.79
N ILE A 83 -15.19 -14.46 -12.12
CA ILE A 83 -14.43 -13.23 -11.87
C ILE A 83 -15.21 -11.92 -12.12
N THR A 84 -16.39 -11.98 -12.75
CA THR A 84 -17.26 -10.81 -12.97
C THR A 84 -18.70 -11.00 -12.47
N LYS A 85 -18.97 -11.85 -11.47
CA LYS A 85 -20.31 -12.04 -10.86
C LYS A 85 -20.83 -10.81 -10.09
N ARG A 86 -20.85 -9.60 -10.67
CA ARG A 86 -21.31 -8.37 -10.01
C ARG A 86 -21.91 -7.40 -11.01
N ALA A 87 -22.97 -6.71 -10.60
CA ALA A 87 -23.46 -5.56 -11.35
C ALA A 87 -22.40 -4.45 -11.32
N SER A 88 -22.10 -3.90 -12.50
CA SER A 88 -21.32 -2.66 -12.61
C SER A 88 -22.25 -1.48 -12.88
N PHE A 89 -21.92 -0.35 -12.27
CA PHE A 89 -22.69 0.87 -12.38
C PHE A 89 -21.84 1.97 -12.98
N SER A 90 -22.46 2.79 -13.83
CA SER A 90 -21.86 3.99 -14.42
C SER A 90 -22.87 5.13 -14.43
N LEU A 91 -22.43 6.38 -14.44
CA LEU A 91 -23.36 7.51 -14.49
C LEU A 91 -24.02 7.67 -15.85
N LYS A 92 -25.28 8.13 -15.87
CA LYS A 92 -25.91 8.69 -17.07
C LYS A 92 -25.52 10.16 -17.22
N GLU A 93 -25.55 10.66 -18.46
CA GLU A 93 -25.24 12.05 -18.80
C GLU A 93 -25.99 13.08 -17.96
N LYS A 94 -27.28 12.85 -17.68
CA LYS A 94 -28.08 13.77 -16.85
C LYS A 94 -27.62 13.87 -15.40
N THR A 95 -27.02 12.81 -14.86
CA THR A 95 -26.39 12.85 -13.54
C THR A 95 -25.09 13.64 -13.58
N ILE A 96 -24.33 13.55 -14.68
CA ILE A 96 -23.12 14.35 -14.89
C ILE A 96 -23.48 15.84 -14.94
N GLU A 97 -24.50 16.21 -15.74
CA GLU A 97 -25.03 17.58 -15.78
C GLU A 97 -25.48 18.07 -14.39
N PHE A 98 -26.12 17.21 -13.61
CA PHE A 98 -26.52 17.53 -12.25
C PHE A 98 -25.31 17.80 -11.34
N LEU A 99 -24.29 16.93 -11.37
CA LEU A 99 -23.06 17.14 -10.59
C LEU A 99 -22.32 18.42 -10.97
N GLN A 100 -22.33 18.79 -12.26
CA GLN A 100 -21.79 20.07 -12.73
C GLN A 100 -22.58 21.26 -12.15
N LYS A 101 -23.92 21.20 -12.19
CA LYS A 101 -24.79 22.27 -11.66
C LYS A 101 -24.59 22.53 -10.16
N ILE A 102 -24.28 21.49 -9.39
CA ILE A 102 -24.03 21.63 -7.94
C ILE A 102 -22.55 21.90 -7.60
N GLY A 103 -21.70 22.15 -8.61
CA GLY A 103 -20.28 22.49 -8.43
C GLY A 103 -19.39 21.32 -8.02
N LYS A 104 -19.85 20.07 -8.17
CA LYS A 104 -19.08 18.87 -7.79
C LYS A 104 -18.25 18.31 -8.95
N LEU A 105 -18.52 18.76 -10.18
CA LEU A 105 -17.69 18.53 -11.36
C LEU A 105 -17.42 19.86 -12.08
N PRO A 106 -16.23 20.05 -12.70
CA PRO A 106 -15.97 21.23 -13.51
C PRO A 106 -16.94 21.40 -14.69
N PRO A 107 -17.22 22.64 -15.14
CA PRO A 107 -18.23 22.91 -16.16
C PRO A 107 -17.88 22.34 -17.55
N ASN A 108 -16.59 22.20 -17.85
CA ASN A 108 -16.06 21.73 -19.13
C ASN A 108 -15.81 20.21 -19.19
N VAL A 109 -16.18 19.45 -18.15
CA VAL A 109 -15.91 18.01 -18.18
C VAL A 109 -16.75 17.27 -19.24
N SER A 110 -16.15 16.25 -19.84
CA SER A 110 -16.83 15.46 -20.86
C SER A 110 -18.07 14.75 -20.31
N LYS A 111 -19.18 14.94 -21.02
CA LYS A 111 -20.44 14.23 -20.83
C LYS A 111 -20.50 12.92 -21.64
N LYS A 112 -19.57 12.72 -22.59
CA LYS A 112 -19.56 11.56 -23.47
C LYS A 112 -19.35 10.29 -22.66
N ARG A 113 -20.17 9.30 -22.98
CA ARG A 113 -20.03 7.94 -22.48
C ARG A 113 -18.84 7.28 -23.17
N TYR A 114 -17.76 7.02 -22.45
CA TYR A 114 -16.69 6.16 -22.96
C TYR A 114 -17.11 4.70 -22.79
N SER A 115 -17.40 4.01 -23.91
CA SER A 115 -17.68 2.57 -23.92
C SER A 115 -16.38 1.76 -23.96
N ARG A 116 -15.44 2.01 -23.05
CA ARG A 116 -14.35 1.04 -22.89
C ARG A 116 -14.90 -0.23 -22.26
N VAL A 117 -14.47 -1.38 -22.78
CA VAL A 117 -14.73 -2.69 -22.16
C VAL A 117 -14.14 -2.63 -20.75
N ILE A 118 -14.97 -2.87 -19.74
CA ILE A 118 -14.51 -3.00 -18.35
C ILE A 118 -13.77 -4.33 -18.28
N THR A 119 -12.45 -4.30 -18.08
CA THR A 119 -11.62 -5.49 -17.91
C THR A 119 -11.45 -5.80 -16.42
N LEU A 120 -11.07 -7.05 -16.12
CA LEU A 120 -10.73 -7.45 -14.75
C LEU A 120 -9.57 -6.63 -14.19
N HIS A 121 -8.54 -6.39 -15.00
CA HIS A 121 -7.38 -5.56 -14.64
C HIS A 121 -7.81 -4.17 -14.14
N THR A 122 -8.68 -3.48 -14.90
CA THR A 122 -9.21 -2.17 -14.50
C THR A 122 -10.03 -2.23 -13.21
N LEU A 123 -10.78 -3.31 -12.98
CA LEU A 123 -11.53 -3.48 -11.73
C LEU A 123 -10.60 -3.71 -10.53
N CYS A 124 -9.53 -4.49 -10.69
CA CYS A 124 -8.53 -4.70 -9.66
C CYS A 124 -7.76 -3.41 -9.34
N ALA A 125 -7.37 -2.63 -10.34
CA ALA A 125 -6.73 -1.33 -10.12
C ALA A 125 -7.63 -0.39 -9.31
N ARG A 126 -8.92 -0.31 -9.65
CA ARG A 126 -9.92 0.47 -8.88
C ARG A 126 -10.16 -0.06 -7.47
N GLU A 127 -9.99 -1.36 -7.24
CA GLU A 127 -10.10 -1.95 -5.92
C GLU A 127 -9.01 -1.40 -4.98
N VAL A 128 -7.79 -1.22 -5.48
CA VAL A 128 -6.69 -0.58 -4.73
C VAL A 128 -7.11 0.82 -4.27
N PHE A 129 -7.63 1.62 -5.19
CA PHE A 129 -8.12 2.97 -4.90
C PHE A 129 -9.20 2.95 -3.81
N VAL A 130 -10.24 2.13 -3.98
CA VAL A 130 -11.37 2.07 -3.05
C VAL A 130 -10.94 1.57 -1.65
N ARG A 131 -10.05 0.58 -1.57
CA ARG A 131 -9.49 0.08 -0.30
C ARG A 131 -8.64 1.14 0.39
N THR A 132 -7.87 1.92 -0.37
CA THR A 132 -7.09 3.04 0.17
C THR A 132 -7.99 4.03 0.88
N LEU A 133 -9.10 4.45 0.25
CA LEU A 133 -10.04 5.39 0.86
C LEU A 133 -10.65 4.84 2.15
N LEU A 134 -11.04 3.57 2.17
CA LEU A 134 -11.53 2.92 3.39
C LEU A 134 -10.46 2.90 4.49
N ALA A 135 -9.23 2.54 4.16
CA ALA A 135 -8.13 2.46 5.12
C ALA A 135 -7.81 3.82 5.74
N ILE A 136 -7.79 4.90 4.95
CA ILE A 136 -7.62 6.28 5.45
C ILE A 136 -8.67 6.62 6.50
N THR A 137 -9.95 6.38 6.19
CA THR A 137 -11.04 6.73 7.13
C THR A 137 -11.04 5.87 8.39
N LYS A 138 -10.62 4.61 8.30
CA LYS A 138 -10.46 3.74 9.47
C LYS A 138 -9.29 4.16 10.37
N LYS A 139 -8.19 4.64 9.79
CA LYS A 139 -7.00 5.08 10.54
C LYS A 139 -7.18 6.44 11.20
N THR A 140 -7.85 7.37 10.52
CA THR A 140 -8.06 8.75 11.00
C THR A 140 -9.37 8.96 11.75
N PHE A 141 -10.30 8.01 11.67
CA PHE A 141 -11.67 8.13 12.16
C PHE A 141 -12.43 9.35 11.58
N SER A 142 -11.95 9.93 10.46
CA SER A 142 -12.55 11.06 9.74
C SER A 142 -12.75 10.74 8.26
N ASN A 143 -13.69 11.42 7.61
CA ASN A 143 -13.89 11.36 6.17
C ASN A 143 -13.48 12.68 5.47
N GLU A 144 -12.94 13.64 6.20
CA GLU A 144 -12.58 14.97 5.69
C GLU A 144 -11.51 14.87 4.60
N ILE A 145 -10.47 14.07 4.86
CA ILE A 145 -9.39 13.79 3.90
C ILE A 145 -9.93 13.29 2.56
N LEU A 146 -11.04 12.53 2.55
CA LEU A 146 -11.61 12.03 1.29
C LEU A 146 -12.04 13.14 0.32
N ASN A 147 -12.34 14.34 0.83
CA ASN A 147 -12.72 15.49 0.01
C ASN A 147 -11.51 16.27 -0.51
N GLU A 148 -10.34 16.08 0.10
CA GLU A 148 -9.08 16.74 -0.26
C GLU A 148 -8.25 15.90 -1.24
N LEU A 149 -8.48 14.59 -1.28
CA LEU A 149 -7.85 13.70 -2.25
C LEU A 149 -8.25 14.05 -3.67
N ASP A 150 -7.26 14.22 -4.55
CA ASP A 150 -7.52 14.26 -5.98
C ASP A 150 -7.64 12.82 -6.51
N ILE A 151 -8.89 12.43 -6.72
CA ILE A 151 -9.29 11.09 -7.15
C ILE A 151 -9.43 10.97 -8.67
N ARG A 152 -9.10 12.03 -9.43
CA ARG A 152 -9.17 12.04 -10.89
C ARG A 152 -8.21 11.00 -11.45
N SER A 153 -8.63 10.29 -12.50
CA SER A 153 -7.70 9.46 -13.28
C SER A 153 -6.59 10.34 -13.85
N TYR A 154 -5.38 9.80 -13.96
CA TYR A 154 -4.17 10.51 -14.41
C TYR A 154 -4.40 11.41 -15.64
N TYR A 155 -5.02 10.87 -16.70
CA TYR A 155 -5.36 11.63 -17.91
C TYR A 155 -6.22 12.88 -17.68
N LEU A 156 -7.18 12.81 -16.74
CA LEU A 156 -8.06 13.94 -16.43
C LEU A 156 -7.33 15.01 -15.60
N LYS A 157 -6.28 14.63 -14.87
CA LYS A 157 -5.43 15.58 -14.14
C LYS A 157 -4.55 16.37 -15.10
N ASN A 158 -3.97 15.71 -16.10
CA ASN A 158 -2.91 16.29 -16.93
C ASN A 158 -3.36 16.87 -18.28
N ASN A 159 -4.66 16.85 -18.64
CA ASN A 159 -5.21 17.48 -19.86
C ASN A 159 -4.30 17.33 -21.11
N MET A 160 -3.85 16.11 -21.40
CA MET A 160 -2.56 15.90 -22.07
C MET A 160 -2.48 16.42 -23.51
N THR A 161 -1.73 17.51 -23.69
CA THR A 161 -0.79 17.75 -24.80
C THR A 161 0.57 17.17 -24.42
N ILE A 162 1.26 16.47 -25.34
CA ILE A 162 2.53 15.76 -25.08
C ILE A 162 3.64 16.79 -24.80
N GLN A 163 4.28 16.71 -23.64
CA GLN A 163 5.45 17.51 -23.24
C GLN A 163 6.64 16.60 -22.89
N GLU A 164 7.87 17.11 -23.01
CA GLU A 164 9.11 16.34 -22.78
C GLU A 164 9.31 15.88 -21.32
N THR A 165 8.67 16.55 -20.36
CA THR A 165 8.74 16.23 -18.91
C THR A 165 7.64 15.26 -18.46
N GLN A 166 6.84 14.73 -19.38
CA GLN A 166 5.71 13.88 -19.05
C GLN A 166 6.13 12.44 -18.71
N LEU A 167 5.47 11.82 -17.73
CA LEU A 167 5.62 10.38 -17.43
C LEU A 167 5.43 9.56 -18.73
N PRO A 168 6.43 8.74 -19.15
CA PRO A 168 6.43 8.04 -20.44
C PRO A 168 5.58 6.75 -20.44
N LEU A 169 4.62 6.66 -19.52
CA LEU A 169 3.58 5.64 -19.45
C LEU A 169 2.33 6.21 -18.80
N ILE A 170 1.24 5.44 -18.87
CA ILE A 170 0.01 5.76 -18.18
C ILE A 170 -0.13 4.79 -17.01
N PRO A 171 -0.20 5.28 -15.76
CA PRO A 171 -0.42 4.44 -14.60
C PRO A 171 -1.84 3.87 -14.63
N ASP A 172 -2.01 2.70 -14.02
CA ASP A 172 -3.32 2.05 -13.97
C ASP A 172 -4.30 2.81 -13.07
N GLU A 173 -3.80 3.30 -11.94
CA GLU A 173 -4.48 4.26 -11.08
C GLU A 173 -3.50 5.31 -10.55
N HIS A 174 -4.05 6.45 -10.11
CA HIS A 174 -3.27 7.55 -9.56
C HIS A 174 -4.08 8.23 -8.46
N ILE A 175 -3.40 8.56 -7.35
CA ILE A 175 -3.94 9.33 -6.23
C ILE A 175 -2.93 10.43 -5.92
N SER A 176 -3.40 11.67 -5.80
CA SER A 176 -2.55 12.74 -5.25
C SER A 176 -3.18 13.39 -4.03
N TYR A 177 -2.33 13.65 -3.04
CA TYR A 177 -2.67 14.29 -1.78
C TYR A 177 -1.54 15.22 -1.37
N HIS A 178 -1.83 16.51 -1.25
CA HIS A 178 -0.82 17.56 -1.08
C HIS A 178 0.33 17.42 -2.09
N ASN A 179 1.56 17.23 -1.63
CA ASN A 179 2.76 17.06 -2.45
C ASN A 179 3.08 15.59 -2.80
N LYS A 180 2.29 14.61 -2.35
CA LYS A 180 2.49 13.18 -2.61
C LYS A 180 1.73 12.76 -3.87
N ASN A 181 2.45 12.31 -4.91
CA ASN A 181 1.87 11.73 -6.12
C ASN A 181 2.09 10.23 -6.12
N ILE A 182 1.01 9.46 -6.00
CA ILE A 182 1.07 8.01 -5.88
C ILE A 182 0.53 7.37 -7.17
N TYR A 183 1.43 6.72 -7.88
CA TYR A 183 1.20 5.98 -9.11
C TYR A 183 1.05 4.49 -8.78
N ILE A 184 0.01 3.87 -9.31
CA ILE A 184 -0.33 2.48 -9.00
C ILE A 184 -0.22 1.66 -10.29
N GLU A 185 0.61 0.63 -10.25
CA GLU A 185 0.78 -0.34 -11.34
C GLU A 185 0.17 -1.69 -10.91
N MET A 186 -0.90 -2.11 -11.57
CA MET A 186 -1.60 -3.35 -11.28
C MET A 186 -1.08 -4.47 -12.18
N ASP A 187 -0.35 -5.42 -11.60
CA ASP A 187 0.05 -6.63 -12.31
C ASP A 187 -0.91 -7.79 -12.04
N MET A 188 -1.55 -8.27 -13.11
CA MET A 188 -2.46 -9.42 -13.06
C MET A 188 -1.74 -10.77 -13.09
N CYS A 189 -0.45 -10.80 -12.76
CA CYS A 189 0.43 -11.95 -12.91
C CYS A 189 0.56 -12.45 -14.37
N LYS A 190 0.47 -11.53 -15.33
CA LYS A 190 0.49 -11.85 -16.77
C LYS A 190 1.58 -11.12 -17.54
N GLU A 191 2.06 -9.99 -17.04
CA GLU A 191 3.17 -9.28 -17.70
C GLU A 191 4.47 -10.09 -17.56
N THR A 192 5.41 -9.91 -18.48
CA THR A 192 6.74 -10.49 -18.29
C THR A 192 7.48 -9.68 -17.23
N ASN A 193 8.45 -10.30 -16.56
CA ASN A 193 9.28 -9.59 -15.60
C ASN A 193 10.05 -8.43 -16.27
N ALA A 194 10.53 -8.62 -17.51
CA ALA A 194 11.16 -7.57 -18.29
C ALA A 194 10.23 -6.37 -18.57
N THR A 195 8.93 -6.60 -18.82
CA THR A 195 7.95 -5.51 -18.97
C THR A 195 7.82 -4.70 -17.67
N LEU A 196 7.76 -5.37 -16.52
CA LEU A 196 7.67 -4.70 -15.22
C LEU A 196 8.93 -3.87 -14.93
N VAL A 197 10.11 -4.43 -15.18
CA VAL A 197 11.39 -3.73 -15.05
C VAL A 197 11.47 -2.53 -16.01
N GLY A 198 10.96 -2.66 -17.23
CA GLY A 198 10.84 -1.53 -18.16
C GLY A 198 9.94 -0.40 -17.64
N LYS A 199 8.89 -0.70 -16.86
CA LYS A 199 8.09 0.32 -16.17
C LYS A 199 8.89 1.01 -15.06
N VAL A 200 9.70 0.27 -14.31
CA VAL A 200 10.61 0.83 -13.28
C VAL A 200 11.54 1.87 -13.92
N GLY A 201 12.20 1.53 -15.04
CA GLY A 201 13.07 2.46 -15.76
C GLY A 201 12.36 3.73 -16.22
N LYS A 202 11.09 3.64 -16.65
CA LYS A 202 10.27 4.80 -17.02
C LYS A 202 9.94 5.72 -15.86
N TYR A 203 9.72 5.18 -14.66
CA TYR A 203 9.52 6.00 -13.46
C TYR A 203 10.82 6.63 -12.97
N VAL A 204 11.96 5.94 -13.13
CA VAL A 204 13.29 6.52 -12.88
C VAL A 204 13.54 7.69 -13.83
N GLU A 205 13.30 7.52 -15.13
CA GLU A 205 13.43 8.58 -16.14
C GLU A 205 12.54 9.79 -15.80
N TYR A 206 11.29 9.53 -15.38
CA TYR A 206 10.37 10.59 -14.98
C TYR A 206 10.87 11.33 -13.73
N ALA A 207 11.29 10.60 -12.69
CA ALA A 207 11.78 11.18 -11.44
C ALA A 207 13.04 12.03 -11.64
N GLN A 208 13.91 11.68 -12.60
CA GLN A 208 15.09 12.48 -12.96
C GLN A 208 14.74 13.83 -13.60
N LYS A 209 13.53 13.98 -14.15
CA LYS A 209 13.10 15.16 -14.92
C LYS A 209 12.09 16.05 -14.17
N THR A 210 11.73 15.69 -12.93
CA THR A 210 10.68 16.36 -12.16
C THR A 210 11.09 16.60 -10.72
N ASP A 211 10.60 17.70 -10.14
CA ASP A 211 10.73 17.99 -8.71
C ASP A 211 9.59 17.39 -7.87
N GLU A 212 8.64 16.69 -8.51
CA GLU A 212 7.54 16.03 -7.83
C GLU A 212 8.03 14.88 -6.95
N ASN A 213 7.39 14.71 -5.78
CA ASN A 213 7.55 13.48 -4.99
C ASN A 213 6.74 12.36 -5.62
N VAL A 214 7.44 11.46 -6.30
CA VAL A 214 6.93 10.33 -7.06
C VAL A 214 6.96 9.09 -6.18
N THR A 215 5.79 8.57 -5.84
CA THR A 215 5.65 7.27 -5.21
C THR A 215 5.03 6.28 -6.18
N VAL A 216 5.68 5.16 -6.42
CA VAL A 216 5.17 4.09 -7.29
C VAL A 216 4.86 2.88 -6.45
N VAL A 217 3.66 2.32 -6.58
CA VAL A 217 3.25 1.09 -5.89
C VAL A 217 2.91 0.02 -6.92
N PHE A 218 3.78 -0.97 -7.04
CA PHE A 218 3.51 -2.18 -7.81
C PHE A 218 2.62 -3.11 -6.99
N VAL A 219 1.40 -3.31 -7.47
CA VAL A 219 0.38 -4.11 -6.82
C VAL A 219 0.17 -5.40 -7.60
N PHE A 220 0.38 -6.53 -6.93
CA PHE A 220 0.24 -7.85 -7.53
C PHE A 220 -1.10 -8.49 -7.19
N TYR A 221 -1.75 -9.05 -8.20
CA TYR A 221 -3.02 -9.75 -8.04
C TYR A 221 -2.86 -11.06 -7.25
N ASP A 222 -3.56 -11.15 -6.12
CA ASP A 222 -3.53 -12.26 -5.15
C ASP A 222 -4.89 -12.94 -4.97
N LYS A 223 -5.88 -12.61 -5.82
CA LYS A 223 -7.28 -13.05 -5.73
C LYS A 223 -8.06 -12.54 -4.50
N SER A 224 -7.52 -11.66 -3.66
CA SER A 224 -8.18 -11.12 -2.45
C SER A 224 -9.42 -10.27 -2.72
N MET A 225 -9.64 -9.89 -3.97
CA MET A 225 -10.91 -9.29 -4.42
C MET A 225 -12.07 -10.30 -4.38
N PHE A 226 -11.77 -11.60 -4.33
CA PHE A 226 -12.72 -12.71 -4.35
C PHE A 226 -12.67 -13.51 -3.06
N LEU A 227 -11.47 -13.90 -2.63
CA LEU A 227 -11.21 -14.72 -1.45
C LEU A 227 -10.46 -13.88 -0.42
N ALA A 228 -11.19 -13.08 0.37
CA ALA A 228 -10.56 -12.10 1.26
C ALA A 228 -9.65 -12.77 2.31
N GLU A 229 -10.04 -13.95 2.80
CA GLU A 229 -9.34 -14.68 3.86
C GLU A 229 -8.26 -15.59 3.27
N ASP A 230 -8.60 -16.43 2.30
CA ASP A 230 -7.72 -17.46 1.73
C ASP A 230 -6.72 -16.98 0.66
N ALA A 231 -6.80 -15.70 0.26
CA ALA A 231 -5.86 -15.15 -0.72
C ALA A 231 -4.43 -15.13 -0.19
N GLU A 232 -3.53 -15.80 -0.92
CA GLU A 232 -2.10 -15.72 -0.73
C GLU A 232 -1.47 -14.78 -1.76
N PRO A 233 -0.61 -13.84 -1.32
CA PRO A 233 0.19 -13.03 -2.23
C PRO A 233 1.06 -13.87 -3.17
N PRO A 234 1.28 -13.42 -4.42
CA PRO A 234 2.18 -14.09 -5.35
C PRO A 234 3.65 -13.78 -5.01
N TYR A 235 4.13 -14.25 -3.86
CA TYR A 235 5.45 -13.91 -3.29
C TYR A 235 6.61 -14.14 -4.24
N VAL A 236 6.64 -15.29 -4.94
CA VAL A 236 7.71 -15.59 -5.90
C VAL A 236 7.80 -14.51 -6.98
N ARG A 237 6.66 -14.02 -7.46
CA ARG A 237 6.62 -12.99 -8.50
C ARG A 237 7.02 -11.62 -7.97
N MET A 238 6.56 -11.27 -6.76
CA MET A 238 6.95 -10.04 -6.07
C MET A 238 8.46 -10.00 -5.80
N LYS A 239 9.02 -11.11 -5.30
CA LYS A 239 10.47 -11.33 -5.12
C LYS A 239 11.23 -11.15 -6.43
N ASN A 240 10.76 -11.78 -7.52
CA ASN A 240 11.44 -11.70 -8.82
C ASN A 240 11.51 -10.25 -9.32
N LEU A 241 10.45 -9.45 -9.13
CA LEU A 241 10.48 -8.02 -9.46
C LEU A 241 11.47 -7.27 -8.55
N LEU A 242 11.40 -7.47 -7.21
CA LEU A 242 12.35 -6.85 -6.27
C LEU A 242 13.80 -7.10 -6.67
N PHE A 243 14.14 -8.35 -6.98
CA PHE A 243 15.48 -8.72 -7.40
C PHE A 243 15.87 -8.06 -8.73
N SER A 244 14.94 -8.02 -9.69
CA SER A 244 15.23 -7.48 -11.02
C SER A 244 15.30 -5.95 -11.06
N MET A 245 14.68 -5.27 -10.09
CA MET A 245 14.84 -3.83 -9.89
C MET A 245 16.28 -3.43 -9.57
N ARG A 246 17.17 -4.38 -9.22
CA ARG A 246 18.60 -4.11 -9.07
C ARG A 246 19.26 -3.55 -10.33
N GLU A 247 18.67 -3.78 -11.51
CA GLU A 247 19.09 -3.10 -12.74
C GLU A 247 19.17 -1.57 -12.57
N TYR A 248 18.28 -1.00 -11.73
CA TYR A 248 18.22 0.43 -11.42
C TYR A 248 18.67 0.76 -9.99
N HIS A 249 19.39 -0.14 -9.31
CA HIS A 249 19.72 -0.02 -7.88
C HIS A 249 20.28 1.36 -7.51
N GLU A 250 21.34 1.80 -8.21
CA GLU A 250 21.97 3.11 -8.01
C GLU A 250 20.97 4.27 -8.07
N HIS A 251 20.06 4.27 -9.04
CA HIS A 251 19.05 5.33 -9.16
C HIS A 251 17.98 5.23 -8.08
N LEU A 252 17.52 4.02 -7.76
CA LEU A 252 16.50 3.81 -6.74
C LEU A 252 17.00 4.19 -5.34
N MET A 253 18.28 3.96 -5.05
CA MET A 253 18.89 4.36 -3.78
C MET A 253 19.16 5.87 -3.72
N ASN A 254 19.56 6.50 -4.84
CA ASN A 254 20.07 7.87 -4.83
C ASN A 254 19.09 8.97 -5.29
N LEU A 255 17.90 8.65 -5.81
CA LEU A 255 16.91 9.66 -6.25
C LEU A 255 15.88 10.01 -5.15
N PRO A 256 16.09 11.02 -4.29
CA PRO A 256 15.30 11.23 -3.07
C PRO A 256 13.80 11.46 -3.32
N ASN A 257 13.42 11.95 -4.49
CA ASN A 257 12.04 12.20 -4.89
C ASN A 257 11.32 10.96 -5.46
N LEU A 258 11.98 9.81 -5.56
CA LEU A 258 11.40 8.56 -6.05
C LEU A 258 11.30 7.52 -4.94
N ASN A 259 10.09 7.05 -4.66
CA ASN A 259 9.82 5.99 -3.70
C ASN A 259 9.13 4.82 -4.42
N MET A 260 9.62 3.60 -4.23
CA MET A 260 9.05 2.42 -4.87
C MET A 260 8.62 1.38 -3.85
N HIS A 261 7.36 0.97 -3.93
CA HIS A 261 6.78 -0.04 -3.08
C HIS A 261 6.25 -1.23 -3.87
N ILE A 262 6.29 -2.40 -3.25
CA ILE A 262 5.75 -3.63 -3.82
C ILE A 262 4.83 -4.28 -2.82
N CYS A 263 3.62 -4.65 -3.26
CA CYS A 263 2.67 -5.28 -2.36
C CYS A 263 1.65 -6.15 -3.08
N SER A 264 0.91 -6.92 -2.27
CA SER A 264 -0.26 -7.66 -2.71
C SER A 264 -1.48 -6.74 -2.84
N LEU A 265 -2.45 -7.09 -3.69
CA LEU A 265 -3.74 -6.40 -3.78
C LEU A 265 -4.48 -6.38 -2.42
N LYS A 266 -4.28 -7.39 -1.56
CA LYS A 266 -4.83 -7.44 -0.21
C LYS A 266 -4.33 -6.30 0.67
N GLU A 267 -3.05 -5.97 0.58
CA GLU A 267 -2.37 -5.00 1.44
C GLU A 267 -2.30 -3.59 0.84
N ALA A 268 -2.46 -3.45 -0.47
CA ALA A 268 -2.23 -2.20 -1.19
C ALA A 268 -2.97 -0.99 -0.58
N GLY A 269 -4.24 -1.16 -0.17
CA GLY A 269 -5.00 -0.07 0.46
C GLY A 269 -4.43 0.37 1.81
N ASP A 270 -3.91 -0.56 2.60
CA ASP A 270 -3.29 -0.25 3.89
C ASP A 270 -1.93 0.44 3.68
N ILE A 271 -1.13 -0.01 2.71
CA ILE A 271 0.19 0.58 2.41
C ILE A 271 0.05 2.00 1.87
N ILE A 272 -0.78 2.18 0.83
CA ILE A 272 -0.98 3.49 0.20
C ILE A 272 -1.57 4.50 1.19
N SER A 273 -2.43 4.06 2.11
CA SER A 273 -2.96 4.96 3.14
C SER A 273 -1.92 5.37 4.17
N ASP A 274 -0.94 4.51 4.53
CA ASP A 274 0.17 4.92 5.42
C ASP A 274 1.07 5.95 4.75
N ILE A 275 1.36 5.77 3.46
CA ILE A 275 2.11 6.73 2.65
C ILE A 275 1.40 8.09 2.63
N ILE A 276 0.09 8.10 2.35
CA ILE A 276 -0.73 9.33 2.33
C ILE A 276 -0.70 10.03 3.70
N LEU A 277 -0.81 9.26 4.78
CA LEU A 277 -0.87 9.78 6.15
C LEU A 277 0.51 10.08 6.75
N GLY A 278 1.61 9.74 6.08
CA GLY A 278 2.97 9.95 6.58
C GLY A 278 3.31 9.11 7.81
N ILE A 279 2.61 7.99 8.01
CA ILE A 279 2.86 7.09 9.16
C ILE A 279 4.23 6.44 9.05
N ASP A 280 4.66 6.19 7.82
CA ASP A 280 5.94 5.58 7.47
C ASP A 280 7.11 6.60 7.48
N ASP A 281 6.84 7.90 7.67
CA ASP A 281 7.84 8.97 7.69
C ASP A 281 8.51 9.12 9.08
N ASN A 282 8.15 8.28 10.06
CA ASN A 282 8.60 8.41 11.45
C ASN A 282 10.07 7.97 11.61
N GLN A 283 11.00 8.92 11.71
CA GLN A 283 12.45 8.68 11.71
C GLN A 283 13.04 8.21 13.06
N ASN A 284 12.23 8.16 14.13
CA ASN A 284 12.74 7.91 15.49
C ASN A 284 12.69 6.44 15.94
N PHE A 285 12.40 5.50 15.04
CA PHE A 285 12.34 4.07 15.41
C PHE A 285 13.62 3.62 16.11
N GLU A 286 14.78 4.10 15.69
CA GLU A 286 16.06 3.73 16.30
C GLU A 286 16.11 4.08 17.78
N GLN A 287 15.66 5.28 18.14
CA GLN A 287 15.66 5.76 19.53
C GLN A 287 14.61 5.06 20.38
N ASP A 288 13.42 4.80 19.84
CA ASP A 288 12.31 4.16 20.57
C ASP A 288 12.63 2.72 21.03
N ILE A 289 13.70 2.12 20.49
CA ILE A 289 13.96 0.67 20.63
C ILE A 289 15.37 0.44 21.16
N LEU A 290 16.38 1.05 20.53
CA LEU A 290 17.76 0.87 20.95
C LEU A 290 17.97 1.50 22.32
N LEU A 291 17.33 2.63 22.63
CA LEU A 291 17.48 3.27 23.92
C LEU A 291 16.91 2.39 25.05
N PRO A 292 15.67 1.86 24.98
CA PRO A 292 15.20 0.87 25.94
C PRO A 292 16.05 -0.40 26.02
N LEU A 293 16.52 -0.96 24.90
CA LEU A 293 17.33 -2.19 24.91
C LEU A 293 18.72 -1.98 25.54
N SER A 294 19.38 -0.85 25.23
CA SER A 294 20.69 -0.50 25.79
C SER A 294 20.66 -0.30 27.32
N GLN A 295 19.50 0.07 27.87
CA GLN A 295 19.30 0.29 29.30
C GLN A 295 18.88 -0.98 30.05
N ARG A 296 18.62 -2.09 29.34
CA ARG A 296 18.14 -3.35 29.93
C ARG A 296 19.27 -4.31 30.29
N THR A 297 18.98 -5.15 31.28
CA THR A 297 19.71 -6.39 31.58
C THR A 297 18.80 -7.52 31.15
N VAL A 298 19.03 -8.15 29.98
CA VAL A 298 18.15 -9.21 29.43
C VAL A 298 18.78 -10.60 29.58
N GLY A 299 18.01 -11.57 30.06
CA GLY A 299 18.43 -12.93 30.38
C GLY A 299 18.89 -13.10 31.84
N ASP A 300 19.00 -14.36 32.29
CA ASP A 300 19.52 -14.74 33.61
C ASP A 300 20.68 -13.84 34.04
N ALA A 301 20.73 -13.47 35.32
CA ALA A 301 21.50 -12.40 35.96
C ALA A 301 23.01 -12.26 35.62
N ASP A 302 23.55 -13.08 34.75
CA ASP A 302 24.94 -13.20 34.32
C ASP A 302 25.27 -12.58 32.95
N TRP A 303 24.39 -11.85 32.22
CA TRP A 303 24.76 -11.21 30.94
C TRP A 303 24.64 -9.67 30.96
N ARG A 304 25.42 -8.97 30.10
CA ARG A 304 25.39 -7.50 29.93
C ARG A 304 25.32 -7.13 28.45
N TYR A 305 24.53 -6.10 28.12
CA TYR A 305 24.48 -5.50 26.79
C TYR A 305 25.25 -4.19 26.74
N ALA A 306 25.88 -3.90 25.62
CA ALA A 306 26.50 -2.62 25.32
C ALA A 306 26.26 -2.26 23.86
N PHE A 307 26.05 -0.98 23.60
CA PHE A 307 26.04 -0.47 22.22
C PHE A 307 27.46 -0.48 21.67
N VAL A 308 27.61 -0.85 20.40
CA VAL A 308 28.90 -0.83 19.71
C VAL A 308 28.75 -0.05 18.41
N GLU A 309 29.44 1.09 18.32
CA GLU A 309 29.41 2.01 17.17
C GLU A 309 30.19 1.47 15.96
N THR A 310 31.17 0.59 16.16
CA THR A 310 31.96 0.00 15.07
C THR A 310 32.32 -1.43 15.37
N VAL A 311 31.89 -2.36 14.51
CA VAL A 311 32.21 -3.80 14.61
C VAL A 311 32.96 -4.24 13.36
N GLN A 312 33.92 -5.16 13.53
CA GLN A 312 34.81 -5.61 12.46
C GLN A 312 34.13 -6.58 11.46
N THR A 313 32.89 -6.97 11.68
CA THR A 313 32.12 -7.97 10.92
C THR A 313 31.77 -7.53 9.49
N PHE A 314 31.73 -6.22 9.22
CA PHE A 314 31.34 -5.67 7.93
C PHE A 314 32.51 -4.99 7.21
N LYS A 315 32.42 -4.94 5.89
CA LYS A 315 33.33 -4.17 5.03
C LYS A 315 33.14 -2.67 5.23
N GLU A 316 31.91 -2.25 5.53
CA GLU A 316 31.53 -0.87 5.77
C GLU A 316 31.13 -0.63 7.24
N LYS A 317 31.15 0.63 7.68
CA LYS A 317 30.64 0.98 9.02
C LYS A 317 29.12 0.93 9.03
N ILE A 318 28.56 0.22 10.00
CA ILE A 318 27.12 0.08 10.19
C ILE A 318 26.80 0.47 11.63
N ASP A 319 25.92 1.46 11.79
CA ASP A 319 25.39 1.87 13.09
C ASP A 319 24.36 0.85 13.60
N GLY A 320 24.15 0.75 14.92
CA GLY A 320 23.11 -0.13 15.49
C GLY A 320 23.60 -1.47 16.04
N GLY A 321 24.91 -1.62 16.30
CA GLY A 321 25.47 -2.82 16.92
C GLY A 321 25.11 -2.95 18.41
N LEU A 322 24.64 -4.12 18.84
CA LEU A 322 24.45 -4.48 20.23
C LEU A 322 25.30 -5.71 20.56
N ARG A 323 26.23 -5.56 21.49
CA ARG A 323 27.07 -6.64 21.98
C ARG A 323 26.55 -7.17 23.30
N ARG A 324 26.41 -8.49 23.39
CA ARG A 324 26.14 -9.19 24.64
C ARG A 324 27.42 -9.84 25.15
N THR A 325 27.75 -9.65 26.44
CA THR A 325 28.92 -10.24 27.11
C THR A 325 28.51 -10.98 28.37
N TYR A 326 29.10 -12.15 28.63
CA TYR A 326 28.87 -12.87 29.87
C TYR A 326 29.61 -12.19 31.02
N LYS A 327 28.94 -11.98 32.15
CA LYS A 327 29.48 -11.29 33.34
C LYS A 327 30.66 -12.05 33.94
N ARG A 328 30.64 -13.38 33.88
CA ARG A 328 31.68 -14.24 34.46
C ARG A 328 32.79 -14.57 33.46
N ASP A 329 32.52 -14.47 32.16
CA ASP A 329 33.50 -14.68 31.10
C ASP A 329 33.35 -13.57 30.04
N LYS A 330 34.27 -12.61 30.07
CA LYS A 330 34.22 -11.47 29.12
C LYS A 330 34.59 -11.88 27.70
N ASP A 331 35.17 -13.06 27.50
CA ASP A 331 35.54 -13.59 26.19
C ASP A 331 34.36 -14.32 25.53
N ALA A 332 33.35 -14.72 26.31
CA ALA A 332 32.06 -15.18 25.82
C ALA A 332 31.18 -13.98 25.40
N MET A 333 31.31 -13.59 24.13
CA MET A 333 30.55 -12.50 23.52
C MET A 333 29.72 -12.97 22.33
N GLN A 334 28.55 -12.36 22.15
CA GLN A 334 27.73 -12.50 20.96
C GLN A 334 27.31 -11.12 20.48
N ASP A 335 27.63 -10.80 19.23
CA ASP A 335 27.25 -9.56 18.58
C ASP A 335 25.92 -9.73 17.85
N PHE A 336 25.09 -8.69 17.91
CA PHE A 336 23.83 -8.57 17.18
C PHE A 336 23.82 -7.23 16.46
N PHE A 337 23.18 -7.19 15.30
CA PHE A 337 23.10 -5.98 14.51
C PHE A 337 21.67 -5.64 14.21
N PHE A 338 21.27 -4.42 14.56
CA PHE A 338 19.94 -3.93 14.26
C PHE A 338 19.93 -3.12 12.97
N ILE A 339 19.12 -3.54 12.01
CA ILE A 339 18.84 -2.75 10.80
C ILE A 339 17.41 -2.27 10.86
N PHE A 340 17.21 -0.97 10.67
CA PHE A 340 15.86 -0.42 10.55
C PHE A 340 15.36 -0.59 9.13
N GLY A 341 14.26 -1.32 9.00
CA GLY A 341 13.57 -1.53 7.75
C GLY A 341 12.19 -0.88 7.78
N ASN A 342 11.79 -0.31 6.64
CA ASN A 342 10.38 -0.12 6.33
C ASN A 342 9.90 -1.30 5.48
N GLU A 343 8.70 -1.78 5.79
CA GLU A 343 8.11 -2.90 5.08
C GLU A 343 7.73 -2.46 3.67
N ASN A 344 8.03 -3.30 2.68
CA ASN A 344 7.54 -3.15 1.30
C ASN A 344 8.04 -1.90 0.54
N ASP A 345 9.00 -1.14 1.09
CA ASP A 345 9.81 -0.14 0.39
C ASP A 345 11.07 -0.79 -0.19
N TYR A 346 11.31 -0.60 -1.50
CA TYR A 346 12.49 -1.12 -2.17
C TYR A 346 13.80 -0.70 -1.50
N ARG A 347 13.95 0.57 -1.09
CA ARG A 347 15.22 1.06 -0.53
C ARG A 347 15.60 0.33 0.74
N MET A 348 14.60 0.12 1.59
CA MET A 348 14.80 -0.54 2.89
C MET A 348 15.10 -2.03 2.70
N ILE A 349 14.41 -2.68 1.74
CA ILE A 349 14.67 -4.08 1.40
C ILE A 349 16.06 -4.25 0.73
N ALA A 350 16.44 -3.35 -0.16
CA ALA A 350 17.73 -3.37 -0.84
C ALA A 350 18.88 -3.11 0.15
N ARG A 351 18.73 -2.11 1.04
CA ARG A 351 19.72 -1.82 2.09
C ARG A 351 19.98 -3.03 2.99
N LEU A 352 18.95 -3.76 3.37
CA LEU A 352 19.13 -5.01 4.12
C LEU A 352 20.02 -5.99 3.36
N ASP A 353 19.73 -6.17 2.08
CA ASP A 353 20.48 -7.09 1.23
C ASP A 353 21.94 -6.65 1.06
N ASP A 354 22.19 -5.36 0.82
CA ASP A 354 23.53 -4.78 0.74
C ASP A 354 24.31 -5.01 2.03
N VAL A 355 23.67 -4.82 3.20
CA VAL A 355 24.29 -5.09 4.50
C VAL A 355 24.65 -6.57 4.63
N VAL A 356 23.76 -7.49 4.25
CA VAL A 356 24.03 -8.93 4.28
C VAL A 356 25.26 -9.28 3.42
N PHE A 357 25.37 -8.73 2.21
CA PHE A 357 26.51 -9.00 1.31
C PHE A 357 27.78 -8.20 1.63
N SER A 358 27.67 -7.14 2.45
CA SER A 358 28.81 -6.37 2.95
C SER A 358 29.58 -7.07 4.07
N ARG A 359 29.11 -8.24 4.56
CA ARG A 359 29.83 -9.02 5.57
C ARG A 359 31.24 -9.41 5.10
N ARG A 360 32.17 -9.47 6.05
CA ARG A 360 33.51 -10.04 5.80
C ARG A 360 33.40 -11.56 5.72
N GLU A 361 34.31 -12.15 4.96
CA GLU A 361 34.38 -13.60 4.79
C GLU A 361 34.65 -14.27 6.15
N GLY A 362 33.86 -15.30 6.49
CA GLY A 362 33.97 -16.02 7.77
C GLY A 362 33.08 -15.47 8.90
N ASP A 363 32.50 -14.28 8.75
CA ASP A 363 31.63 -13.64 9.75
C ASP A 363 30.12 -13.91 9.52
N GLU A 364 29.81 -14.94 8.73
CA GLU A 364 28.44 -15.26 8.33
C GLU A 364 27.57 -15.70 9.51
N GLY A 365 28.16 -16.26 10.57
CA GLY A 365 27.47 -16.79 11.75
C GLY A 365 26.89 -15.75 12.70
N VAL A 366 27.18 -14.46 12.52
CA VAL A 366 26.65 -13.41 13.41
C VAL A 366 25.18 -13.09 13.04
N PRO A 367 24.22 -13.13 13.98
CA PRO A 367 22.83 -12.82 13.67
C PRO A 367 22.60 -11.34 13.30
N LEU A 368 21.84 -11.11 12.23
CA LEU A 368 21.30 -9.79 11.85
C LEU A 368 19.84 -9.71 12.28
N VAL A 369 19.47 -8.70 13.04
CA VAL A 369 18.09 -8.47 13.47
C VAL A 369 17.53 -7.26 12.75
N VAL A 370 16.59 -7.47 11.84
CA VAL A 370 15.93 -6.39 11.11
C VAL A 370 14.70 -5.96 11.88
N ILE A 371 14.69 -4.70 12.28
CA ILE A 371 13.61 -4.08 13.03
C ILE A 371 12.63 -3.44 12.05
N TYR A 372 11.35 -3.77 12.19
CA TYR A 372 10.26 -3.15 11.45
C TYR A 372 9.27 -2.43 12.38
N PRO A 373 8.64 -1.33 11.92
CA PRO A 373 7.73 -0.52 12.72
C PRO A 373 6.50 -1.30 13.22
N LYS A 374 5.98 -0.89 14.39
CA LYS A 374 4.68 -1.34 14.94
C LYS A 374 3.57 -1.06 13.94
N ARG A 375 2.73 -2.06 13.66
CA ARG A 375 1.45 -1.83 12.98
C ARG A 375 0.31 -2.44 13.77
N LYS A 376 -0.85 -1.79 13.71
CA LYS A 376 -2.11 -2.36 14.24
C LYS A 376 -2.53 -3.62 13.47
N LYS A 377 -2.07 -3.75 12.23
CA LYS A 377 -2.29 -4.92 11.37
C LYS A 377 -0.95 -5.30 10.77
N ALA A 378 -0.46 -6.48 11.15
CA ALA A 378 0.78 -7.02 10.64
C ALA A 378 0.74 -7.16 9.10
N ARG A 379 1.89 -6.91 8.48
CA ARG A 379 2.10 -7.12 7.04
C ARG A 379 3.09 -8.25 6.84
N ASP A 380 2.98 -8.88 5.68
CA ASP A 380 4.00 -9.81 5.25
C ASP A 380 5.23 -9.00 4.80
N ILE A 381 6.31 -9.03 5.59
CA ILE A 381 7.58 -8.37 5.25
C ILE A 381 8.15 -9.04 4.01
N LEU A 382 8.39 -8.30 2.93
CA LEU A 382 9.03 -8.82 1.72
C LEU A 382 10.55 -8.76 1.82
N LEU A 383 11.24 -9.74 1.23
CA LEU A 383 12.70 -9.84 1.18
C LEU A 383 13.15 -10.19 -0.24
N MET A 384 14.37 -9.78 -0.62
CA MET A 384 14.99 -10.20 -1.88
C MET A 384 15.40 -11.68 -1.81
N ASP A 385 16.06 -12.10 -0.73
CA ASP A 385 16.39 -13.50 -0.50
C ASP A 385 15.88 -14.12 0.82
N THR A 386 16.05 -15.44 0.95
CA THR A 386 16.05 -16.12 2.24
C THR A 386 17.47 -16.05 2.79
N TYR A 387 17.60 -15.67 4.06
CA TYR A 387 18.90 -15.51 4.71
C TYR A 387 18.89 -16.31 6.02
N ASP A 388 19.84 -17.22 6.20
CA ASP A 388 19.82 -18.15 7.34
C ASP A 388 20.06 -17.46 8.68
N ASN A 389 20.91 -16.41 8.69
CA ASN A 389 21.30 -15.69 9.91
C ASN A 389 20.64 -14.30 10.02
N VAL A 390 19.48 -14.12 9.37
CA VAL A 390 18.68 -12.89 9.49
C VAL A 390 17.37 -13.19 10.20
N LEU A 391 17.10 -12.42 11.24
CA LEU A 391 15.91 -12.45 12.06
C LEU A 391 15.14 -11.15 11.86
N LEU A 392 13.82 -11.24 11.79
CA LEU A 392 12.92 -10.11 11.62
C LEU A 392 12.20 -9.87 12.94
N LEU A 393 12.49 -8.74 13.56
CA LEU A 393 11.83 -8.28 14.77
C LEU A 393 10.83 -7.19 14.37
N SER A 394 9.55 -7.52 14.39
CA SER A 394 8.53 -6.48 14.33
C SER A 394 8.27 -5.99 15.74
N LEU A 395 8.26 -4.68 15.93
CA LEU A 395 8.21 -4.13 17.26
C LEU A 395 6.96 -4.50 18.05
N GLN A 396 5.85 -4.72 17.36
CA GLN A 396 4.55 -4.82 18.01
C GLN A 396 3.48 -5.49 17.10
N ASN A 397 3.88 -6.31 16.10
CA ASN A 397 2.94 -7.14 15.31
C ASN A 397 2.49 -8.40 16.06
N GLU A 398 3.10 -8.67 17.21
CA GLU A 398 2.67 -9.71 18.14
C GLU A 398 2.06 -8.97 19.34
N ASP A 399 0.92 -9.44 19.87
CA ASP A 399 0.31 -8.96 21.12
C ASP A 399 1.17 -9.35 22.34
N VAL A 400 2.49 -9.14 22.23
CA VAL A 400 3.46 -9.34 23.28
C VAL A 400 3.56 -7.99 23.98
N THR A 401 2.92 -7.89 25.13
CA THR A 401 3.19 -6.81 26.07
C THR A 401 4.68 -6.87 26.39
N ILE A 402 5.47 -5.86 26.01
CA ILE A 402 6.89 -5.75 26.40
C ILE A 402 6.94 -5.32 27.87
N GLU A 403 6.33 -6.12 28.75
CA GLU A 403 6.46 -6.03 30.20
C GLU A 403 7.37 -7.16 30.66
N ALA A 404 8.53 -6.77 31.21
CA ALA A 404 9.48 -7.53 32.04
C ALA A 404 10.09 -8.86 31.50
N ASP A 405 11.36 -8.74 31.10
CA ASP A 405 12.51 -9.57 31.52
C ASP A 405 12.87 -10.94 30.93
N GLU A 406 12.08 -11.67 30.13
CA GLU A 406 12.55 -13.04 29.75
C GLU A 406 12.73 -13.35 28.26
N GLN A 407 11.85 -12.95 27.32
CA GLN A 407 11.95 -13.47 25.93
C GLN A 407 11.71 -12.41 24.85
N ILE A 408 12.67 -12.22 23.94
CA ILE A 408 12.47 -11.44 22.70
C ILE A 408 12.23 -12.43 21.57
N MET A 409 11.03 -12.43 21.00
CA MET A 409 10.69 -13.29 19.87
C MET A 409 10.97 -12.59 18.54
N ALA A 410 11.64 -13.28 17.63
CA ALA A 410 11.90 -12.83 16.28
C ALA A 410 11.47 -13.89 15.26
N ARG A 411 11.34 -13.51 13.99
CA ARG A 411 10.98 -14.44 12.92
C ARG A 411 12.17 -14.70 12.01
N THR A 412 12.39 -15.96 11.63
CA THR A 412 13.40 -16.30 10.62
C THR A 412 13.12 -15.57 9.31
N ALA A 413 14.14 -15.11 8.58
CA ALA A 413 13.94 -14.62 7.22
C ALA A 413 13.45 -15.76 6.29
N ASN A 414 12.47 -15.45 5.43
CA ASN A 414 11.98 -16.37 4.38
C ASN A 414 11.25 -15.56 3.32
N ASN A 415 11.76 -15.52 2.09
CA ASN A 415 11.14 -14.75 1.00
C ASN A 415 10.07 -15.53 0.23
N VAL A 416 10.10 -16.86 0.24
CA VAL A 416 9.18 -17.71 -0.53
C VAL A 416 7.82 -17.83 0.17
N HIS A 417 7.85 -17.95 1.50
CA HIS A 417 6.66 -18.10 2.33
C HIS A 417 6.77 -17.23 3.60
N PRO A 418 6.59 -15.90 3.52
CA PRO A 418 6.64 -14.99 4.67
C PRO A 418 5.77 -15.43 5.86
N LYS A 419 4.59 -16.03 5.59
CA LYS A 419 3.68 -16.56 6.61
C LYS A 419 4.18 -17.81 7.34
N ARG A 420 5.12 -18.56 6.73
CA ARG A 420 5.70 -19.79 7.31
C ARG A 420 7.01 -19.52 8.07
N ARG A 421 7.37 -18.25 8.27
CA ARG A 421 8.54 -17.89 9.08
C ARG A 421 8.37 -18.41 10.49
N LYS A 422 9.39 -19.13 10.96
CA LYS A 422 9.39 -19.71 12.30
C LYS A 422 9.58 -18.59 13.29
N LEU A 423 8.78 -18.62 14.34
CA LEU A 423 9.04 -17.82 15.52
C LEU A 423 10.21 -18.48 16.26
N VAL A 424 11.26 -17.71 16.51
CA VAL A 424 12.44 -18.13 17.24
C VAL A 424 12.67 -17.13 18.36
N GLU A 425 13.11 -17.63 19.50
CA GLU A 425 13.60 -16.77 20.56
C GLU A 425 14.95 -16.19 20.10
N LEU A 426 15.13 -14.88 20.24
CA LEU A 426 16.42 -14.23 20.02
C LEU A 426 17.41 -14.62 21.14
N TYR A 427 16.92 -15.18 22.25
CA TYR A 427 17.66 -15.49 23.47
C TYR A 427 17.42 -16.88 24.01
#